data_AF-A0A8H6JGB0-F1
#
_entry.id   AF-A0A8H6JGB0-F1
#
_cell.length_a   1.000
_cell.length_b   1.000
_cell.length_c   1.000
_cell.angle_alpha   90.00
_cell.angle_beta   90.00
_cell.angle_gamma   90.00
#
_symmetry.space_group_name_H-M   'P 1'
#
loop_
_entity.id
_entity.type
_entity.pdbx_description
1 polymer ?
#
loop_
_entity_poly.entity_id
_entity_poly.type
_entity_poly.pdbx_seq_one_letter_code
_entity_poly.pdbx_strand_id
1 'polypeptide(L)'
;MADENSPQSNSASKGLPDGYGPTFATAVPRCPITYRRPPASNADKFIESPGVAHANFAPSVDAPNGSVEFSGVYSDYTVLQQHALFWDRNNDGVITPIDVWVGFRDLGFNIPICLLAATVIPFAFSYGTVMQHSYLPDPFFRLYIDGMHKAKHGSDSGVYDSEGRFVPQRFEDIFANCSARRDDTFTLGETFSLMSRNRCAVDPFGWAAAFFEWGTTWLLLAKDGMIHKEDLRRVYDGSLFWDIRERRRTGKGWHQGWGLGGDGFVGYNQKLNPHKIMA
;
A
#
# COMPACT_ATOMS: atom_id res chain seq x y z
N MET A 1 47.93 22.19 -26.03
CA MET A 1 48.10 20.81 -25.53
C MET A 1 47.84 20.85 -24.04
N ALA A 2 46.65 20.42 -23.63
CA ALA A 2 46.28 20.19 -22.24
C ALA A 2 45.18 19.12 -22.28
N ASP A 3 45.33 18.14 -21.41
CA ASP A 3 44.87 16.76 -21.56
C ASP A 3 43.36 16.55 -21.62
N GLU A 4 42.95 15.79 -22.63
CA GLU A 4 41.72 15.01 -22.67
C GLU A 4 41.83 13.85 -21.67
N ASN A 5 41.05 13.87 -20.59
CA ASN A 5 40.60 12.65 -19.91
C ASN A 5 39.46 12.97 -18.93
N SER A 6 38.26 13.22 -19.49
CA SER A 6 37.03 12.94 -18.77
C SER A 6 36.68 11.46 -18.97
N PRO A 7 36.42 10.67 -17.92
CA PRO A 7 36.00 9.30 -18.09
C PRO A 7 34.63 9.29 -18.77
N GLN A 8 34.59 8.85 -20.03
CA GLN A 8 33.37 8.48 -20.71
C GLN A 8 32.68 7.39 -19.89
N SER A 9 31.53 7.72 -19.30
CA SER A 9 30.67 6.75 -18.65
C SER A 9 30.08 5.84 -19.73
N ASN A 10 30.79 4.75 -20.04
CA ASN A 10 30.25 3.60 -20.74
C ASN A 10 29.23 2.89 -19.83
N SER A 11 28.09 3.54 -19.56
CA SER A 11 26.88 2.79 -19.25
C SER A 11 26.32 2.34 -20.58
N ALA A 12 26.84 1.22 -21.07
CA ALA A 12 26.14 0.45 -22.08
C ALA A 12 24.75 0.14 -21.53
N SER A 13 23.76 0.95 -21.93
CA SER A 13 22.36 0.56 -21.88
C SER A 13 22.31 -0.72 -22.69
N LYS A 14 22.26 -1.87 -22.03
CA LYS A 14 21.90 -3.12 -22.67
C LYS A 14 20.57 -2.86 -23.36
N GLY A 15 20.62 -2.64 -24.68
CA GLY A 15 19.44 -2.66 -25.52
C GLY A 15 18.73 -3.96 -25.22
N LEU A 16 17.52 -3.85 -24.67
CA LEU A 16 16.67 -5.01 -24.49
C LEU A 16 16.32 -5.51 -25.90
N PRO A 17 16.58 -6.78 -26.22
CA PRO A 17 15.98 -7.38 -27.41
C PRO A 17 14.46 -7.44 -27.18
N ASP A 18 13.70 -7.24 -28.25
CA ASP A 18 12.24 -7.49 -28.39
C ASP A 18 11.30 -6.27 -28.42
N GLY A 19 11.77 -5.06 -28.78
CA GLY A 19 10.86 -3.97 -29.22
C GLY A 19 9.84 -3.46 -28.20
N TYR A 20 9.97 -3.87 -26.94
CA TYR A 20 9.13 -3.44 -25.82
C TYR A 20 9.89 -2.48 -24.91
N GLY A 21 9.16 -1.50 -24.40
CA GLY A 21 9.69 -0.37 -23.65
C GLY A 21 9.58 0.95 -24.41
N PRO A 22 9.69 2.08 -23.72
CA PRO A 22 9.51 3.39 -24.33
C PRO A 22 10.61 3.67 -25.37
N THR A 23 10.21 4.13 -26.55
CA THR A 23 11.11 4.60 -27.62
C THR A 23 11.64 6.02 -27.38
N PHE A 24 11.23 6.63 -26.27
CA PHE A 24 11.63 7.97 -25.83
C PHE A 24 12.51 7.88 -24.58
N ALA A 25 13.23 8.96 -24.29
CA ALA A 25 14.10 9.03 -23.12
C ALA A 25 13.28 9.09 -21.81
N THR A 26 13.53 8.14 -20.90
CA THR A 26 12.95 8.11 -19.54
C THR A 26 13.88 8.70 -18.47
N ALA A 27 15.11 9.09 -18.85
CA ALA A 27 16.09 9.70 -17.97
C ALA A 27 16.91 10.78 -18.69
N VAL A 28 17.41 11.77 -17.93
CA VAL A 28 18.15 12.92 -18.47
C VAL A 28 19.38 13.28 -17.62
N PRO A 29 20.53 13.66 -18.24
CA PRO A 29 21.82 13.82 -17.55
C PRO A 29 21.81 14.94 -16.49
N ARG A 30 21.03 16.00 -16.71
CA ARG A 30 20.91 17.11 -15.74
C ARG A 30 20.01 16.79 -14.54
N CYS A 31 19.38 15.61 -14.52
CA CYS A 31 18.58 15.13 -13.41
C CYS A 31 18.98 13.68 -13.07
N PRO A 32 20.14 13.46 -12.41
CA PRO A 32 20.70 12.12 -12.20
C PRO A 32 19.77 11.13 -11.49
N ILE A 33 18.81 11.66 -10.71
CA ILE A 33 17.82 10.84 -10.00
C ILE A 33 16.92 10.04 -10.96
N THR A 34 16.70 10.52 -12.19
CA THR A 34 15.92 9.80 -13.21
C THR A 34 16.59 8.51 -13.69
N TYR A 35 17.92 8.41 -13.63
CA TYR A 35 18.63 7.15 -13.91
C TYR A 35 18.58 6.17 -12.72
N ARG A 36 18.54 6.70 -11.50
CA ARG A 36 18.46 5.89 -10.27
C ARG A 36 17.05 5.42 -9.98
N ARG A 37 16.05 6.08 -10.59
CA ARG A 37 14.65 5.81 -10.36
C ARG A 37 13.87 5.61 -11.67
N PRO A 38 14.19 4.56 -12.45
CA PRO A 38 13.51 4.32 -13.71
C PRO A 38 12.03 3.94 -13.51
N PRO A 39 11.12 4.33 -14.42
CA PRO A 39 9.77 3.79 -14.44
C PRO A 39 9.80 2.31 -14.83
N ALA A 40 8.78 1.55 -14.43
CA ALA A 40 8.56 0.20 -14.92
C ALA A 40 8.26 0.25 -16.43
N SER A 41 9.12 -0.34 -17.26
CA SER A 41 9.04 -0.14 -18.72
C SER A 41 8.20 -1.17 -19.46
N ASN A 42 7.76 -2.24 -18.79
CA ASN A 42 7.19 -3.44 -19.42
C ASN A 42 5.84 -3.85 -18.82
N ALA A 43 5.18 -2.98 -18.04
CA ALA A 43 3.90 -3.30 -17.41
C ALA A 43 2.80 -3.54 -18.45
N ASP A 44 2.88 -2.86 -19.59
CA ASP A 44 1.98 -2.95 -20.75
C ASP A 44 1.97 -4.31 -21.44
N LYS A 45 3.01 -5.14 -21.21
CA LYS A 45 3.02 -6.54 -21.68
C LYS A 45 1.95 -7.40 -21.02
N PHE A 46 1.56 -7.05 -19.79
CA PHE A 46 0.73 -7.88 -18.93
C PHE A 46 -0.57 -7.18 -18.55
N ILE A 47 -0.51 -5.87 -18.34
CA ILE A 47 -1.64 -5.05 -17.93
C ILE A 47 -2.06 -4.20 -19.12
N GLU A 48 -3.33 -4.27 -19.49
CA GLU A 48 -3.87 -3.38 -20.52
C GLU A 48 -3.86 -1.94 -20.01
N SER A 49 -3.23 -1.03 -20.77
CA SER A 49 -3.20 0.41 -20.49
C SER A 49 -2.79 0.77 -19.05
N PRO A 50 -1.60 0.37 -18.56
CA PRO A 50 -1.22 0.50 -17.15
C PRO A 50 -1.14 1.95 -16.65
N GLY A 51 -1.02 2.92 -17.57
CA GLY A 51 -1.04 4.36 -17.22
C GLY A 51 -2.44 4.94 -17.01
N VAL A 52 -3.50 4.22 -17.40
CA VAL A 52 -4.89 4.62 -17.16
C VAL A 52 -5.30 4.17 -15.76
N ALA A 53 -6.05 5.01 -15.04
CA ALA A 53 -6.53 4.64 -13.71
C ALA A 53 -7.72 3.68 -13.80
N HIS A 54 -7.60 2.52 -13.17
CA HIS A 54 -8.59 1.46 -13.13
C HIS A 54 -9.55 1.69 -11.97
N ALA A 55 -10.85 1.71 -12.27
CA ALA A 55 -11.85 2.15 -11.30
C ALA A 55 -11.97 1.21 -10.11
N ASN A 56 -12.19 -0.08 -10.35
CA ASN A 56 -12.70 -1.04 -9.37
C ASN A 56 -11.86 -2.33 -9.25
N PHE A 57 -10.64 -2.35 -9.81
CA PHE A 57 -9.70 -3.45 -9.61
C PHE A 57 -8.25 -2.95 -9.64
N ALA A 58 -7.37 -3.69 -8.96
CA ALA A 58 -5.97 -3.35 -8.81
C ALA A 58 -5.07 -4.41 -9.47
N PRO A 59 -4.76 -4.30 -10.77
CA PRO A 59 -3.91 -5.27 -11.45
C PRO A 59 -2.43 -5.03 -11.15
N SER A 60 -1.63 -6.08 -11.29
CA SER A 60 -0.16 -6.05 -11.31
C SER A 60 0.36 -6.94 -12.43
N VAL A 61 1.66 -6.89 -12.68
CA VAL A 61 2.31 -7.79 -13.65
C VAL A 61 2.09 -9.27 -13.27
N ASP A 62 2.10 -9.58 -11.97
CA ASP A 62 1.96 -10.94 -11.44
C ASP A 62 0.49 -11.39 -11.31
N ALA A 63 -0.42 -10.43 -11.16
CA ALA A 63 -1.86 -10.63 -11.16
C ALA A 63 -2.54 -9.62 -12.11
N PRO A 64 -2.54 -9.86 -13.44
CA PRO A 64 -3.05 -8.92 -14.44
C PRO A 64 -4.52 -8.51 -14.28
N ASN A 65 -5.30 -9.36 -13.61
CA ASN A 65 -6.71 -9.11 -13.33
C ASN A 65 -6.98 -8.75 -11.85
N GLY A 66 -5.92 -8.56 -11.05
CA GLY A 66 -6.01 -8.28 -9.62
C GLY A 66 -6.74 -9.36 -8.83
N SER A 67 -7.45 -8.95 -7.78
CA SER A 67 -8.24 -9.83 -6.91
C SER A 67 -9.65 -10.09 -7.49
N VAL A 68 -9.73 -10.87 -8.57
CA VAL A 68 -10.95 -11.03 -9.40
C VAL A 68 -12.24 -11.27 -8.61
N GLU A 69 -12.26 -12.23 -7.69
CA GLU A 69 -13.47 -12.54 -6.90
C GLU A 69 -13.89 -11.35 -6.02
N PHE A 70 -12.93 -10.69 -5.39
CA PHE A 70 -13.15 -9.56 -4.52
C PHE A 70 -13.64 -8.33 -5.30
N SER A 71 -12.95 -7.98 -6.39
CA SER A 71 -13.34 -6.87 -7.26
C SER A 71 -14.69 -7.09 -7.94
N GLY A 72 -15.07 -8.35 -8.21
CA GLY A 72 -16.41 -8.68 -8.70
C GLY A 72 -17.52 -8.32 -7.72
N VAL A 73 -17.32 -8.64 -6.42
CA VAL A 73 -18.28 -8.33 -5.34
C VAL A 73 -18.39 -6.82 -5.10
N TYR A 74 -17.28 -6.09 -5.19
CA TYR A 74 -17.23 -4.65 -4.91
C TYR A 74 -17.07 -3.77 -6.16
N SER A 75 -17.61 -4.22 -7.29
CA SER A 75 -17.43 -3.58 -8.60
C SER A 75 -18.03 -2.17 -8.69
N ASP A 76 -18.98 -1.83 -7.82
CA ASP A 76 -19.59 -0.50 -7.72
C ASP A 76 -18.72 0.54 -6.98
N TYR A 77 -17.60 0.12 -6.38
CA TYR A 77 -16.73 0.96 -5.57
C TYR A 77 -15.38 1.20 -6.25
N THR A 78 -14.81 2.39 -6.06
CA THR A 78 -13.43 2.63 -6.46
C THR A 78 -12.46 1.79 -5.63
N VAL A 79 -11.26 1.50 -6.13
CA VAL A 79 -10.28 0.69 -5.37
C VAL A 79 -9.97 1.29 -3.99
N LEU A 80 -9.89 2.62 -3.87
CA LEU A 80 -9.72 3.27 -2.57
C LEU A 80 -10.95 3.13 -1.66
N GLN A 81 -12.16 3.08 -2.20
CA GLN A 81 -13.33 2.76 -1.40
C GLN A 81 -13.28 1.31 -0.93
N GLN A 82 -12.92 0.37 -1.82
CA GLN A 82 -12.76 -1.05 -1.50
C GLN A 82 -11.76 -1.29 -0.35
N HIS A 83 -10.66 -0.53 -0.34
CA HIS A 83 -9.70 -0.50 0.77
C HIS A 83 -10.38 -0.24 2.12
N ALA A 84 -11.29 0.73 2.16
CA ALA A 84 -11.94 1.20 3.37
C ALA A 84 -13.15 0.35 3.79
N LEU A 85 -13.80 -0.36 2.85
CA LEU A 85 -15.01 -1.15 3.12
C LEU A 85 -14.84 -2.20 4.23
N PHE A 86 -13.63 -2.67 4.49
CA PHE A 86 -13.36 -3.56 5.63
C PHE A 86 -13.81 -2.96 6.98
N TRP A 87 -13.77 -1.64 7.09
CA TRP A 87 -14.17 -0.90 8.29
C TRP A 87 -15.63 -0.41 8.25
N ASP A 88 -16.30 -0.39 7.10
CA ASP A 88 -17.75 -0.10 7.02
C ASP A 88 -18.56 -1.37 7.27
N ARG A 89 -18.61 -1.81 8.53
CA ARG A 89 -19.03 -3.17 8.88
C ARG A 89 -20.54 -3.42 8.73
N ASN A 90 -21.33 -2.37 8.83
CA ASN A 90 -22.79 -2.40 8.67
C ASN A 90 -23.23 -1.92 7.28
N ASN A 91 -22.28 -1.55 6.39
CA ASN A 91 -22.53 -1.07 5.04
C ASN A 91 -23.46 0.14 4.99
N ASP A 92 -23.32 1.07 5.94
CA ASP A 92 -24.09 2.32 5.95
C ASP A 92 -23.33 3.49 5.30
N GLY A 93 -22.11 3.23 4.81
CA GLY A 93 -21.23 4.22 4.20
C GLY A 93 -20.45 5.07 5.19
N VAL A 94 -20.52 4.76 6.50
CA VAL A 94 -19.95 5.57 7.58
C VAL A 94 -19.07 4.71 8.49
N ILE A 95 -17.80 5.10 8.61
CA ILE A 95 -16.85 4.45 9.51
C ILE A 95 -16.68 5.33 10.75
N THR A 96 -16.95 4.76 11.93
CA THR A 96 -16.72 5.43 13.21
C THR A 96 -15.33 5.12 13.78
N PRO A 97 -14.83 5.89 14.76
CA PRO A 97 -13.62 5.51 15.52
C PRO A 97 -13.67 4.11 16.12
N ILE A 98 -14.87 3.64 16.51
CA ILE A 98 -15.07 2.29 17.05
C ILE A 98 -14.87 1.25 15.94
N ASP A 99 -15.36 1.50 14.73
CA ASP A 99 -15.14 0.60 13.60
C ASP A 99 -13.66 0.46 13.28
N VAL A 100 -12.91 1.57 13.28
CA VAL A 100 -11.44 1.59 13.14
C VAL A 100 -10.80 0.68 14.19
N TRP A 101 -11.15 0.84 15.46
CA TRP A 101 -10.68 -0.03 16.54
C TRP A 101 -10.96 -1.50 16.26
N VAL A 102 -12.21 -1.86 15.94
CA VAL A 102 -12.60 -3.27 15.74
C VAL A 102 -11.90 -3.86 14.52
N GLY A 103 -11.76 -3.11 13.43
CA GLY A 103 -11.04 -3.56 12.23
C GLY A 103 -9.57 -3.83 12.52
N PHE A 104 -8.86 -2.94 13.22
CA PHE A 104 -7.46 -3.19 13.61
C PHE A 104 -7.33 -4.39 14.56
N ARG A 105 -8.30 -4.61 15.44
CA ARG A 105 -8.36 -5.83 16.28
C ARG A 105 -8.59 -7.10 15.46
N ASP A 106 -9.47 -7.05 14.46
CA ASP A 106 -9.71 -8.15 13.52
C ASP A 106 -8.44 -8.49 12.71
N LEU A 107 -7.60 -7.49 12.39
CA LEU A 107 -6.28 -7.69 11.75
C LEU A 107 -5.21 -8.22 12.70
N GLY A 108 -5.43 -8.11 14.01
CA GLY A 108 -4.54 -8.67 15.03
C GLY A 108 -3.57 -7.71 15.69
N PHE A 109 -3.71 -6.40 15.45
CA PHE A 109 -2.90 -5.40 16.12
C PHE A 109 -3.18 -5.38 17.63
N ASN A 110 -2.15 -5.09 18.42
CA ASN A 110 -2.29 -4.96 19.87
C ASN A 110 -3.13 -3.74 20.30
N ILE A 111 -3.53 -3.70 21.58
CA ILE A 111 -4.37 -2.63 22.15
C ILE A 111 -3.77 -1.23 21.92
N PRO A 112 -2.47 -0.96 22.20
CA PRO A 112 -1.88 0.35 21.96
C PRO A 112 -1.98 0.81 20.50
N ILE A 113 -1.68 -0.05 19.53
CA ILE A 113 -1.78 0.29 18.11
C ILE A 113 -3.24 0.53 17.71
N CYS A 114 -4.18 -0.27 18.24
CA CYS A 114 -5.61 -0.06 17.97
C CYS A 114 -6.12 1.27 18.53
N LEU A 115 -5.69 1.66 19.75
CA LEU A 115 -6.03 2.97 20.34
C LEU A 115 -5.48 4.10 19.48
N LEU A 116 -4.22 3.96 19.05
CA LEU A 116 -3.56 4.94 18.20
C LEU A 116 -4.30 5.08 16.85
N ALA A 117 -4.61 3.97 16.18
CA ALA A 117 -5.32 3.97 14.90
C ALA A 117 -6.73 4.57 15.02
N ALA A 118 -7.51 4.16 16.02
CA ALA A 118 -8.85 4.66 16.29
C ALA A 118 -8.88 6.15 16.68
N THR A 119 -7.75 6.75 17.01
CA THR A 119 -7.63 8.18 17.29
C THR A 119 -7.10 8.93 16.07
N VAL A 120 -5.96 8.50 15.54
CA VAL A 120 -5.22 9.21 14.49
C VAL A 120 -5.95 9.17 13.16
N ILE A 121 -6.50 8.03 12.74
CA ILE A 121 -7.16 7.91 11.42
C ILE A 121 -8.42 8.79 11.37
N PRO A 122 -9.38 8.70 12.32
CA PRO A 122 -10.52 9.62 12.37
C PRO A 122 -10.11 11.09 12.43
N PHE A 123 -9.15 11.44 13.30
CA PHE A 123 -8.70 12.82 13.45
C PHE A 123 -8.07 13.37 12.17
N ALA A 124 -7.26 12.58 11.48
CA ALA A 124 -6.54 12.99 10.27
C ALA A 124 -7.44 13.07 9.04
N PHE A 125 -8.39 12.14 8.88
CA PHE A 125 -9.09 11.94 7.60
C PHE A 125 -10.58 12.30 7.62
N SER A 126 -11.22 12.44 8.78
CA SER A 126 -12.67 12.73 8.86
C SER A 126 -13.05 13.98 8.07
N TYR A 127 -12.33 15.08 8.28
CA TYR A 127 -12.63 16.33 7.58
C TYR A 127 -12.49 16.17 6.06
N GLY A 128 -11.45 15.47 5.59
CA GLY A 128 -11.27 15.19 4.17
C GLY A 128 -12.48 14.48 3.56
N THR A 129 -12.98 13.43 4.22
CA THR A 129 -14.13 12.68 3.71
C THR A 129 -15.44 13.47 3.79
N VAL A 130 -15.67 14.25 4.84
CA VAL A 130 -16.93 15.00 5.03
C VAL A 130 -17.01 16.24 4.15
N MET A 131 -15.89 16.74 3.59
CA MET A 131 -15.88 17.86 2.63
C MET A 131 -16.74 17.62 1.38
N GLN A 132 -17.15 16.37 1.12
CA GLN A 132 -18.13 16.06 0.08
C GLN A 132 -19.55 16.54 0.44
N HIS A 133 -19.86 16.58 1.75
CA HIS A 133 -21.21 16.81 2.30
C HIS A 133 -21.33 18.13 3.06
N SER A 134 -20.22 18.62 3.62
CA SER A 134 -20.22 19.74 4.57
C SER A 134 -18.90 20.51 4.54
N TYR A 135 -18.99 21.83 4.73
CA TYR A 135 -17.82 22.68 4.99
C TYR A 135 -17.38 22.65 6.46
N LEU A 136 -18.23 22.15 7.36
CA LEU A 136 -17.93 21.99 8.78
C LEU A 136 -17.40 20.58 9.06
N PRO A 137 -16.42 20.42 9.96
CA PRO A 137 -15.94 19.11 10.38
C PRO A 137 -17.04 18.33 11.11
N ASP A 138 -16.98 17.00 11.01
CA ASP A 138 -17.85 16.12 11.79
C ASP A 138 -17.35 16.08 13.25
N PRO A 139 -18.16 16.50 14.25
CA PRO A 139 -17.75 16.50 15.65
C PRO A 139 -17.48 15.09 16.21
N PHE A 140 -17.98 14.04 15.55
CA PHE A 140 -17.75 12.64 15.90
C PHE A 140 -16.60 11.99 15.12
N PHE A 141 -15.89 12.77 14.28
CA PHE A 141 -14.76 12.32 13.48
C PHE A 141 -15.07 11.09 12.61
N ARG A 142 -16.29 10.97 12.10
CA ARG A 142 -16.67 9.85 11.22
C ARG A 142 -16.03 10.01 9.84
N LEU A 143 -15.75 8.89 9.19
CA LEU A 143 -15.25 8.84 7.81
C LEU A 143 -16.39 8.41 6.89
N TYR A 144 -16.48 9.02 5.72
CA TYR A 144 -17.53 8.77 4.74
C TYR A 144 -16.95 8.08 3.50
N ILE A 145 -17.49 6.91 3.14
CA ILE A 145 -16.97 6.07 2.04
C ILE A 145 -17.02 6.80 0.70
N ASP A 146 -18.10 7.52 0.41
CA ASP A 146 -18.24 8.28 -0.85
C ASP A 146 -17.27 9.46 -0.97
N GLY A 147 -16.91 10.08 0.16
CA GLY A 147 -15.91 11.14 0.26
C GLY A 147 -14.47 10.65 0.35
N MET A 148 -14.20 9.34 0.37
CA MET A 148 -12.86 8.79 0.66
C MET A 148 -11.76 9.29 -0.28
N HIS A 149 -12.09 9.55 -1.55
CA HIS A 149 -11.17 10.09 -2.55
C HIS A 149 -10.56 11.45 -2.18
N LYS A 150 -11.21 12.22 -1.28
CA LYS A 150 -10.68 13.49 -0.77
C LYS A 150 -9.73 13.34 0.43
N ALA A 151 -9.74 12.19 1.10
CA ALA A 151 -8.92 11.91 2.27
C ALA A 151 -7.53 11.37 1.89
N LYS A 152 -6.84 12.07 0.98
CA LYS A 152 -5.49 11.78 0.49
C LYS A 152 -4.54 12.93 0.81
N HIS A 153 -3.24 12.70 0.73
CA HIS A 153 -2.22 13.73 0.94
C HIS A 153 -1.18 13.73 -0.18
N GLY A 154 -0.49 14.85 -0.38
CA GLY A 154 0.42 15.05 -1.51
C GLY A 154 1.64 14.11 -1.51
N SER A 155 2.08 13.69 -0.32
CA SER A 155 3.26 12.84 -0.12
C SER A 155 2.96 11.34 -0.13
N ASP A 156 1.79 10.92 -0.62
CA ASP A 156 1.38 9.52 -0.68
C ASP A 156 2.13 8.74 -1.77
N SER A 157 1.76 7.47 -1.98
CA SER A 157 2.40 6.61 -2.99
C SER A 157 2.12 7.03 -4.44
N GLY A 158 1.05 7.80 -4.68
CA GLY A 158 0.52 8.12 -6.01
C GLY A 158 -0.18 6.95 -6.71
N VAL A 159 -0.36 5.80 -6.04
CA VAL A 159 -1.03 4.62 -6.62
C VAL A 159 -2.52 4.84 -6.82
N TYR A 160 -3.16 5.65 -5.96
CA TYR A 160 -4.50 6.16 -6.23
C TYR A 160 -4.43 7.52 -6.88
N ASP A 161 -5.20 7.70 -7.95
CA ASP A 161 -5.45 9.03 -8.49
C ASP A 161 -6.39 9.86 -7.60
N SER A 162 -6.74 11.06 -8.04
CA SER A 162 -7.56 12.01 -7.29
C SER A 162 -9.00 11.53 -7.03
N GLU A 163 -9.48 10.57 -7.81
CA GLU A 163 -10.81 9.97 -7.72
C GLU A 163 -10.79 8.64 -6.94
N GLY A 164 -9.61 8.20 -6.47
CA GLY A 164 -9.46 6.94 -5.72
C GLY A 164 -9.37 5.69 -6.62
N ARG A 165 -9.15 5.87 -7.91
CA ARG A 165 -8.92 4.78 -8.88
C ARG A 165 -7.46 4.34 -8.81
N PHE A 166 -7.20 3.07 -9.05
CA PHE A 166 -5.85 2.49 -8.97
C PHE A 166 -5.07 2.73 -10.27
N VAL A 167 -3.85 3.23 -10.20
CA VAL A 167 -2.97 3.45 -11.37
C VAL A 167 -1.91 2.35 -11.42
N PRO A 168 -2.05 1.32 -12.28
CA PRO A 168 -1.16 0.16 -12.28
C PRO A 168 0.30 0.52 -12.50
N GLN A 169 0.58 1.46 -13.40
CA GLN A 169 1.94 1.93 -13.67
C GLN A 169 2.62 2.48 -12.41
N ARG A 170 1.89 3.22 -11.57
CA ARG A 170 2.42 3.79 -10.33
C ARG A 170 2.75 2.71 -9.30
N PHE A 171 1.95 1.65 -9.27
CA PHE A 171 2.21 0.49 -8.43
C PHE A 171 3.46 -0.26 -8.90
N GLU A 172 3.58 -0.55 -10.20
CA GLU A 172 4.77 -1.21 -10.76
C GLU A 172 6.04 -0.35 -10.61
N ASP A 173 5.92 0.99 -10.69
CA ASP A 173 7.02 1.92 -10.42
C ASP A 173 7.52 1.85 -8.97
N ILE A 174 6.74 1.36 -8.00
CA ILE A 174 7.25 1.10 -6.64
C ILE A 174 8.34 0.03 -6.72
N PHE A 175 8.06 -1.09 -7.37
CA PHE A 175 8.95 -2.26 -7.41
C PHE A 175 10.14 -2.07 -8.35
N ALA A 176 9.97 -1.33 -9.46
CA ALA A 176 11.08 -0.93 -10.32
C ALA A 176 12.17 -0.14 -9.58
N ASN A 177 11.79 0.56 -8.50
CA ASN A 177 12.63 1.51 -7.78
C ASN A 177 13.02 1.05 -6.36
N CYS A 178 12.25 0.14 -5.77
CA CYS A 178 12.47 -0.37 -4.42
C CYS A 178 12.92 -1.82 -4.39
N SER A 179 12.97 -2.55 -5.51
CA SER A 179 13.56 -3.89 -5.57
C SER A 179 14.78 -3.87 -6.47
N ALA A 180 15.91 -3.39 -5.95
CA ALA A 180 17.20 -3.51 -6.67
C ALA A 180 17.54 -4.99 -6.98
N ARG A 181 16.96 -5.90 -6.19
CA ARG A 181 17.10 -7.35 -6.26
C ARG A 181 16.19 -7.99 -7.31
N ARG A 182 15.20 -7.27 -7.85
CA ARG A 182 14.22 -7.75 -8.85
C ARG A 182 13.52 -9.04 -8.41
N ASP A 183 13.15 -9.10 -7.14
CA ASP A 183 12.51 -10.26 -6.52
C ASP A 183 11.09 -9.95 -6.00
N ASP A 184 10.50 -8.86 -6.49
CA ASP A 184 9.15 -8.39 -6.12
C ASP A 184 8.95 -8.23 -4.61
N THR A 185 10.01 -7.84 -3.92
CA THR A 185 9.97 -7.46 -2.51
C THR A 185 10.78 -6.19 -2.25
N PHE A 186 10.47 -5.52 -1.13
CA PHE A 186 11.33 -4.45 -0.63
C PHE A 186 11.50 -4.48 0.89
N THR A 187 12.70 -4.08 1.32
CA THR A 187 13.17 -4.01 2.72
C THR A 187 12.60 -2.82 3.47
N LEU A 188 12.86 -2.75 4.78
CA LEU A 188 12.51 -1.60 5.60
C LEU A 188 13.23 -0.34 5.12
N GLY A 189 14.51 -0.46 4.74
CA GLY A 189 15.29 0.64 4.18
C GLY A 189 14.72 1.15 2.86
N GLU A 190 14.29 0.25 1.98
CA GLU A 190 13.64 0.61 0.72
C GLU A 190 12.25 1.21 0.95
N THR A 191 11.54 0.82 2.01
CA THR A 191 10.29 1.45 2.47
C THR A 191 10.53 2.90 2.89
N PHE A 192 11.54 3.17 3.71
CA PHE A 192 11.91 4.54 4.09
C PHE A 192 12.39 5.37 2.89
N SER A 193 13.09 4.74 1.95
CA SER A 193 13.49 5.38 0.69
C SER A 193 12.26 5.78 -0.14
N LEU A 194 11.25 4.91 -0.23
CA LEU A 194 9.95 5.16 -0.88
C LEU A 194 9.23 6.36 -0.26
N MET A 195 9.14 6.42 1.07
CA MET A 195 8.55 7.58 1.74
C MET A 195 9.35 8.86 1.47
N SER A 196 10.67 8.81 1.62
CA SER A 196 11.53 9.98 1.46
C SER A 196 11.45 10.57 0.03
N ARG A 197 11.35 9.71 -0.99
CA ARG A 197 11.26 10.15 -2.39
C ARG A 197 9.91 10.78 -2.76
N ASN A 198 8.84 10.43 -2.07
CA ASN A 198 7.50 10.93 -2.38
C ASN A 198 7.14 12.21 -1.62
N ARG A 199 7.98 12.67 -0.68
CA ARG A 199 7.74 13.90 0.09
C ARG A 199 7.53 15.12 -0.81
N CYS A 200 6.36 15.76 -0.69
CA CYS A 200 6.11 17.09 -1.23
C CYS A 200 6.59 18.17 -0.24
N ALA A 201 7.20 19.24 -0.75
CA ALA A 201 7.86 20.26 0.09
C ALA A 201 6.92 20.95 1.10
N VAL A 202 5.64 21.13 0.73
CA VAL A 202 4.63 21.84 1.52
C VAL A 202 3.56 20.90 2.07
N ASP A 203 3.98 19.72 2.53
CA ASP A 203 3.07 18.68 3.03
C ASP A 203 3.61 17.95 4.29
N PRO A 204 3.88 18.67 5.40
CA PRO A 204 4.36 18.04 6.64
C PRO A 204 3.33 17.07 7.23
N PHE A 205 2.04 17.30 7.00
CA PHE A 205 0.97 16.37 7.35
C PHE A 205 1.14 15.04 6.60
N GLY A 206 1.29 15.08 5.27
CA GLY A 206 1.49 13.87 4.47
C GLY A 206 2.79 13.15 4.76
N TRP A 207 3.84 13.82 5.25
CA TRP A 207 5.05 13.14 5.71
C TRP A 207 4.79 12.26 6.93
N ALA A 208 4.02 12.78 7.89
CA ALA A 208 3.63 12.04 9.09
C ALA A 208 2.64 10.92 8.74
N ALA A 209 1.64 11.20 7.91
CA ALA A 209 0.68 10.21 7.44
C ALA A 209 1.38 9.06 6.70
N ALA A 210 2.27 9.35 5.75
CA ALA A 210 3.07 8.34 5.06
C ALA A 210 3.88 7.47 6.03
N PHE A 211 4.44 8.04 7.10
CA PHE A 211 5.14 7.26 8.13
C PHE A 211 4.23 6.28 8.86
N PHE A 212 3.03 6.71 9.24
CA PHE A 212 2.06 5.82 9.88
C PHE A 212 1.49 4.78 8.92
N GLU A 213 1.21 5.13 7.67
CA GLU A 213 0.69 4.21 6.64
C GLU A 213 1.71 3.11 6.33
N TRP A 214 2.94 3.49 5.97
CA TRP A 214 3.99 2.53 5.63
C TRP A 214 4.49 1.77 6.86
N GLY A 215 4.53 2.40 8.03
CA GLY A 215 4.86 1.74 9.29
C GLY A 215 3.84 0.67 9.67
N THR A 216 2.55 1.00 9.61
CA THR A 216 1.45 0.04 9.85
C THR A 216 1.47 -1.09 8.81
N THR A 217 1.67 -0.76 7.53
CA THR A 217 1.79 -1.74 6.45
C THR A 217 2.96 -2.69 6.69
N TRP A 218 4.12 -2.18 7.10
CA TRP A 218 5.26 -2.99 7.49
C TRP A 218 4.94 -3.93 8.65
N LEU A 219 4.31 -3.41 9.71
CA LEU A 219 3.90 -4.21 10.86
C LEU A 219 2.92 -5.33 10.49
N LEU A 220 2.11 -5.15 9.45
CA LEU A 220 1.13 -6.14 8.99
C LEU A 220 1.73 -7.17 8.02
N LEU A 221 2.57 -6.74 7.09
CA LEU A 221 3.00 -7.55 5.93
C LEU A 221 4.41 -8.11 6.04
N ALA A 222 5.29 -7.51 6.86
CA ALA A 222 6.70 -7.84 6.81
C ALA A 222 6.93 -9.32 7.14
N LYS A 223 7.52 -10.05 6.20
CA LYS A 223 7.93 -11.44 6.34
C LYS A 223 9.40 -11.55 5.96
N ASP A 224 10.20 -12.18 6.82
CA ASP A 224 11.66 -12.29 6.61
C ASP A 224 12.35 -10.94 6.37
N GLY A 225 11.82 -9.87 6.97
CA GLY A 225 12.32 -8.51 6.83
C GLY A 225 12.01 -7.85 5.49
N MET A 226 10.94 -8.27 4.82
CA MET A 226 10.51 -7.81 3.50
C MET A 226 8.99 -7.66 3.38
N ILE A 227 8.53 -6.71 2.57
CA ILE A 227 7.15 -6.68 2.07
C ILE A 227 7.11 -7.33 0.69
N HIS A 228 6.18 -8.26 0.49
CA HIS A 228 5.93 -8.89 -0.81
C HIS A 228 4.95 -8.08 -1.66
N LYS A 229 5.23 -8.00 -2.97
CA LYS A 229 4.46 -7.21 -3.93
C LYS A 229 2.96 -7.49 -3.90
N GLU A 230 2.58 -8.75 -4.03
CA GLU A 230 1.16 -9.11 -4.12
C GLU A 230 0.43 -8.92 -2.78
N ASP A 231 1.11 -9.08 -1.64
CA ASP A 231 0.51 -8.74 -0.35
C ASP A 231 0.25 -7.22 -0.25
N LEU A 232 1.17 -6.39 -0.72
CA LEU A 232 0.97 -4.94 -0.79
C LEU A 232 -0.15 -4.55 -1.78
N ARG A 233 -0.20 -5.17 -2.97
CA ARG A 233 -1.27 -4.93 -3.94
C ARG A 233 -2.65 -5.18 -3.34
N ARG A 234 -2.77 -6.26 -2.56
CA ARG A 234 -4.00 -6.63 -1.85
C ARG A 234 -4.30 -5.75 -0.64
N VAL A 235 -3.33 -5.00 -0.11
CA VAL A 235 -3.59 -3.90 0.83
C VAL A 235 -4.24 -2.74 0.10
N TYR A 236 -3.80 -2.39 -1.11
CA TYR A 236 -4.46 -1.35 -1.89
C TYR A 236 -5.94 -1.72 -2.12
N ASP A 237 -6.26 -2.82 -2.79
CA ASP A 237 -7.68 -3.16 -3.00
C ASP A 237 -8.45 -3.55 -1.72
N GLY A 238 -7.77 -3.74 -0.59
CA GLY A 238 -8.38 -4.09 0.70
C GLY A 238 -8.70 -5.58 0.85
N SER A 239 -8.56 -6.39 -0.20
CA SER A 239 -8.86 -7.83 -0.18
C SER A 239 -8.04 -8.60 0.86
N LEU A 240 -6.83 -8.11 1.20
CA LEU A 240 -5.98 -8.74 2.19
C LEU A 240 -6.61 -8.70 3.59
N PHE A 241 -7.29 -7.61 3.95
CA PHE A 241 -7.84 -7.43 5.29
C PHE A 241 -8.88 -8.50 5.63
N TRP A 242 -9.71 -8.83 4.65
CA TRP A 242 -10.72 -9.89 4.76
C TRP A 242 -10.08 -11.27 4.92
N ASP A 243 -9.03 -11.57 4.14
CA ASP A 243 -8.28 -12.83 4.22
C ASP A 243 -7.58 -12.99 5.59
N ILE A 244 -6.93 -11.92 6.08
CA ILE A 244 -6.31 -11.91 7.42
C ILE A 244 -7.34 -12.22 8.50
N ARG A 245 -8.48 -11.50 8.49
CA ARG A 245 -9.54 -11.70 9.48
C ARG A 245 -10.07 -13.14 9.44
N GLU A 246 -10.30 -13.69 8.25
CA GLU A 246 -10.83 -15.05 8.09
C GLU A 246 -9.84 -16.12 8.58
N ARG A 247 -8.55 -15.98 8.24
CA ARG A 247 -7.51 -16.88 8.74
C ARG A 247 -7.39 -16.84 10.26
N ARG A 248 -7.51 -15.65 10.86
CA ARG A 248 -7.50 -15.48 12.31
C ARG A 248 -8.73 -16.13 12.97
N ARG A 249 -9.93 -15.95 12.39
CA ARG A 249 -11.18 -16.54 12.91
C ARG A 249 -11.21 -18.06 12.79
N THR A 250 -10.63 -18.62 11.73
CA THR A 250 -10.54 -20.08 11.51
C THR A 250 -9.39 -20.74 12.25
N GLY A 251 -8.61 -19.99 13.05
CA GLY A 251 -7.49 -20.52 13.84
C GLY A 251 -6.23 -20.83 13.02
N LYS A 252 -6.23 -20.56 11.71
CA LYS A 252 -5.01 -20.64 10.88
C LYS A 252 -4.00 -19.57 11.25
N GLY A 253 -4.47 -18.44 11.79
CA GLY A 253 -3.63 -17.31 12.19
C GLY A 253 -3.09 -16.50 11.01
N TRP A 254 -2.37 -15.43 11.33
CA TRP A 254 -1.62 -14.62 10.38
C TRP A 254 -0.14 -14.67 10.77
N HIS A 255 0.70 -15.18 9.88
CA HIS A 255 2.12 -15.47 10.17
C HIS A 255 3.08 -14.49 9.48
N GLN A 256 2.57 -13.34 9.02
CA GLN A 256 3.36 -12.22 8.53
C GLN A 256 3.22 -11.04 9.49
N GLY A 257 4.10 -10.06 9.37
CA GLY A 257 4.18 -8.92 10.28
C GLY A 257 5.21 -9.12 11.39
N TRP A 258 5.63 -8.03 12.01
CA TRP A 258 6.79 -8.01 12.91
C TRP A 258 6.47 -8.53 14.34
N GLY A 259 5.69 -9.61 14.45
CA GLY A 259 5.30 -10.23 15.73
C GLY A 259 4.48 -9.33 16.67
N LEU A 260 4.12 -8.13 16.22
CA LEU A 260 3.24 -7.18 16.91
C LEU A 260 1.78 -7.28 16.45
N GLY A 261 1.56 -7.97 15.33
CA GLY A 261 0.25 -8.45 14.86
C GLY A 261 0.21 -9.96 15.03
N GLY A 262 -0.64 -10.43 15.94
CA GLY A 262 -0.59 -11.83 16.41
C GLY A 262 -0.22 -11.90 17.88
N ASP A 263 -1.25 -11.88 18.73
CA ASP A 263 -1.36 -12.77 19.89
C ASP A 263 -0.28 -12.68 21.01
N GLY A 264 0.65 -11.73 20.95
CA GLY A 264 1.52 -11.30 22.06
C GLY A 264 1.20 -9.85 22.42
N PHE A 265 0.52 -9.54 23.52
CA PHE A 265 0.98 -9.75 24.90
C PHE A 265 -0.02 -10.51 25.80
N VAL A 266 -1.19 -10.90 25.28
CA VAL A 266 -2.14 -11.84 25.90
C VAL A 266 -2.96 -12.49 24.78
N GLY A 267 -2.63 -13.72 24.39
CA GLY A 267 -3.59 -14.59 23.72
C GLY A 267 -3.17 -15.24 22.40
N TYR A 268 -2.32 -16.26 22.48
CA TYR A 268 -2.62 -17.56 21.87
C TYR A 268 -2.38 -18.61 22.96
N ASN A 269 -3.45 -19.08 23.59
CA ASN A 269 -3.39 -20.34 24.33
C ASN A 269 -3.23 -21.42 23.26
N GLN A 270 -1.98 -21.71 22.92
CA GLN A 270 -1.63 -23.00 22.35
C GLN A 270 -2.10 -23.99 23.41
N LYS A 271 -3.22 -24.70 23.18
CA LYS A 271 -3.61 -25.82 24.03
C LYS A 271 -2.41 -26.75 24.04
N LEU A 272 -1.64 -26.75 25.13
CA LEU A 272 -0.54 -27.66 25.37
C LEU A 272 -1.12 -29.06 25.18
N ASN A 273 -0.65 -29.76 24.14
CA ASN A 273 -1.00 -31.15 23.96
C ASN A 273 -0.21 -31.94 25.02
N PRO A 274 -0.86 -32.53 26.03
CA PRO A 274 -0.16 -33.23 27.12
C PRO A 274 0.67 -34.42 26.60
N HIS A 275 0.41 -34.91 25.38
CA HIS A 275 1.18 -35.98 24.76
C HIS A 275 2.53 -35.54 24.16
N LYS A 276 2.85 -34.24 24.14
CA LYS A 276 4.16 -33.73 23.66
C LYS A 276 5.17 -33.45 24.78
N ILE A 277 4.80 -33.64 26.05
CA ILE A 277 5.67 -33.36 27.22
C ILE A 277 6.31 -34.65 27.77
N MET A 278 5.96 -35.82 27.24
CA MET A 278 6.50 -37.12 27.69
C MET A 278 7.15 -37.94 26.56
N ALA A 279 7.78 -37.28 25.59
CA ALA A 279 8.63 -37.93 24.59
C ALA A 279 10.05 -37.34 24.64
#